data_AF-A0A2D5MSS7-F1
#
_entry.id   AF-A0A2D5MSS7-F1
#
_cell.length_a   1.000
_cell.length_b   1.000
_cell.length_c   1.000
_cell.angle_alpha   90.00
_cell.angle_beta   90.00
_cell.angle_gamma   90.00
#
_symmetry.space_group_name_H-M   'P 1'
#
loop_
_entity.id
_entity.type
_entity.pdbx_description
1 polymer ?
#
loop_
_entity_poly.entity_id
_entity_poly.type
_entity_poly.pdbx_seq_one_letter_code
_entity_poly.pdbx_strand_id
1 'polypeptide(L)'
;MNIFVIALLGFIWYQFIAMFGLSIGLHRHFAHNQFKTSKLYEVFSLFLAMLAFSRSPLSWIGAHRIHHRYSDTEKDPHSPT
;
A
#
# COMPACT_ATOMS: atom_id res chain seq x y z
N MET A 1 -20.41 5.64 23.23
CA MET A 1 -20.46 4.73 22.07
C MET A 1 -19.98 3.36 22.54
N ASN A 2 -20.66 2.26 22.22
CA ASN A 2 -20.24 0.94 22.71
C ASN A 2 -18.91 0.52 22.02
N ILE A 3 -18.18 -0.41 22.65
CA ILE A 3 -16.87 -0.88 22.15
C ILE A 3 -16.96 -1.48 20.74
N PHE A 4 -18.06 -2.16 20.44
CA PHE A 4 -18.30 -2.76 19.13
C PHE A 4 -18.34 -1.70 18.02
N VAL A 5 -19.06 -0.61 18.25
CA VAL A 5 -19.15 0.51 17.29
C VAL A 5 -17.80 1.19 17.12
N ILE A 6 -17.03 1.37 18.19
CA ILE A 6 -15.67 1.94 18.11
C ILE A 6 -14.76 1.03 17.26
N ALA A 7 -14.78 -0.28 17.51
CA ALA A 7 -14.00 -1.25 16.75
C ALA A 7 -14.40 -1.29 15.27
N LEU A 8 -15.70 -1.25 14.98
CA LEU A 8 -16.22 -1.22 13.60
C LEU A 8 -15.77 0.04 12.86
N LEU A 9 -15.91 1.22 13.48
CA LEU A 9 -15.47 2.47 12.87
C LEU A 9 -13.95 2.50 12.67
N GLY A 10 -13.18 2.00 13.64
CA GLY A 10 -11.73 1.87 13.52
C GLY A 10 -11.32 0.94 12.37
N PHE A 11 -12.00 -0.19 12.21
CA PHE A 11 -11.77 -1.11 11.11
C PHE A 11 -12.07 -0.47 9.76
N ILE A 12 -13.24 0.17 9.60
CA ILE A 12 -13.62 0.88 8.36
C ILE A 12 -12.59 1.96 8.04
N TRP A 13 -12.14 2.71 9.04
CA TRP A 13 -11.14 3.76 8.87
C TRP A 13 -9.79 3.18 8.41
N TYR A 14 -9.35 2.07 9.01
CA TYR A 14 -8.14 1.38 8.58
C TYR A 14 -8.24 0.89 7.13
N GLN A 15 -9.39 0.34 6.72
CA GLN A 15 -9.60 -0.06 5.32
C GLN A 15 -9.46 1.12 4.35
N PHE A 16 -9.99 2.29 4.72
CA PHE A 16 -9.82 3.51 3.92
C PHE A 16 -8.33 3.88 3.79
N ILE A 17 -7.59 3.91 4.90
CA ILE A 17 -6.15 4.21 4.90
C ILE A 17 -5.39 3.21 3.99
N ALA A 18 -5.63 1.91 4.15
CA ALA A 18 -4.96 0.87 3.37
C ALA A 18 -5.32 0.94 1.87
N MET A 19 -6.57 1.24 1.53
CA MET A 19 -7.03 1.37 0.15
C MET A 19 -6.32 2.52 -0.55
N PHE A 20 -6.33 3.73 0.03
CA PHE A 20 -5.80 4.91 -0.63
C PHE A 20 -4.26 5.00 -0.52
N GLY A 21 -3.68 4.56 0.59
CA GLY A 21 -2.23 4.56 0.77
C GLY A 21 -1.54 3.43 0.01
N LEU A 22 -1.99 2.19 0.18
CA LEU A 22 -1.29 1.01 -0.35
C LEU A 22 -1.82 0.61 -1.72
N SER A 23 -3.12 0.32 -1.80
CA SER A 23 -3.70 -0.26 -3.01
C SER A 23 -3.74 0.75 -4.16
N ILE A 24 -4.17 1.98 -3.94
CA ILE A 24 -4.24 3.00 -4.99
C ILE A 24 -2.92 3.75 -5.09
N GLY A 25 -2.34 4.18 -3.96
CA GLY A 25 -1.06 4.90 -3.91
C GLY A 25 0.14 4.05 -4.29
N LEU A 26 0.70 3.29 -3.34
CA LEU A 26 1.97 2.58 -3.56
C LEU A 26 1.90 1.56 -4.71
N HIS A 27 0.82 0.78 -4.80
CA HIS A 27 0.68 -0.27 -5.79
C HIS A 27 0.35 0.27 -7.18
N ARG A 28 -0.83 0.85 -7.37
CA ARG A 28 -1.33 1.22 -8.70
C ARG A 28 -0.65 2.46 -9.27
N HIS A 29 -0.50 3.51 -8.46
CA HIS A 29 0.13 4.74 -8.91
C HIS A 29 1.66 4.62 -8.93
N PHE A 30 2.33 4.38 -7.81
CA PHE A 30 3.79 4.41 -7.77
C PHE A 30 4.46 3.18 -8.38
N ALA A 31 4.01 1.96 -8.08
CA ALA A 31 4.68 0.77 -8.59
C ALA A 31 4.38 0.51 -10.07
N HIS A 32 3.12 0.67 -10.48
CA HIS A 32 2.66 0.32 -11.84
C HIS A 32 2.37 1.50 -12.76
N ASN A 33 2.38 2.75 -12.26
CA ASN A 33 2.10 3.95 -13.06
C ASN A 33 0.79 3.85 -13.87
N GLN A 34 -0.25 3.26 -13.27
CA GLN A 34 -1.52 2.99 -13.97
C GLN A 34 -2.30 4.27 -14.32
N PHE A 35 -2.06 5.36 -13.61
CA PHE A 35 -2.69 6.65 -13.83
C PHE A 35 -1.83 7.78 -13.23
N LYS A 36 -2.08 9.01 -13.67
CA LYS A 36 -1.43 10.22 -13.15
C LYS A 36 -2.30 10.87 -12.08
N THR A 37 -1.67 11.50 -11.09
CA THR A 37 -2.35 12.24 -10.02
C THR A 37 -1.67 13.58 -9.77
N SER A 38 -2.30 14.44 -8.95
CA SER A 38 -1.65 15.66 -8.48
C SER A 38 -0.57 15.36 -7.44
N LYS A 39 0.38 16.28 -7.26
CA LYS A 39 1.41 16.18 -6.21
C LYS A 39 0.85 16.14 -4.79
N LEU A 40 -0.28 16.82 -4.57
CA LEU A 40 -0.99 16.74 -3.29
C LEU A 40 -1.50 15.33 -3.02
N TYR A 41 -2.03 14.65 -4.03
CA TYR A 41 -2.46 13.27 -3.88
C TYR A 41 -1.28 12.33 -3.64
N GLU A 42 -0.15 12.53 -4.34
CA GLU A 42 1.07 11.75 -4.09
C GLU A 42 1.49 11.83 -2.61
N VAL A 43 1.60 13.06 -2.07
CA VAL A 43 1.94 13.28 -0.64
C VAL A 43 0.91 12.67 0.29
N PHE A 44 -0.38 12.85 0.00
CA PHE A 44 -1.47 12.29 0.79
C PHE A 44 -1.41 10.75 0.84
N SER A 45 -1.22 10.10 -0.31
CA SER A 45 -1.14 8.64 -0.37
C SER A 45 0.09 8.09 0.37
N LEU A 46 1.24 8.77 0.28
CA LEU A 46 2.44 8.40 1.04
C LEU A 46 2.23 8.55 2.55
N PHE A 47 1.53 9.61 2.99
CA PHE A 47 1.15 9.79 4.38
C PHE A 47 0.23 8.66 4.88
N LEU A 48 -0.80 8.30 4.11
CA LEU A 48 -1.67 7.17 4.44
C LEU A 48 -0.91 5.83 4.47
N ALA A 49 0.04 5.61 3.57
CA ALA A 49 0.87 4.41 3.57
C ALA A 49 1.69 4.28 4.88
N MET A 50 2.20 5.40 5.42
CA MET A 50 2.86 5.41 6.74
C MET A 50 1.91 4.98 7.86
N LEU A 51 0.66 5.48 7.85
CA LEU A 51 -0.36 5.09 8.83
C LEU A 51 -0.78 3.61 8.70
N ALA A 52 -0.64 3.03 7.51
CA ALA A 52 -0.87 1.61 7.25
C ALA A 52 0.32 0.71 7.61
N PHE A 53 1.40 1.26 8.19
CA PHE A 53 2.61 0.53 8.57
C PHE A 53 3.30 -0.22 7.39
N SER A 54 3.27 0.34 6.17
CA SER A 54 3.80 -0.30 4.96
C SER A 54 5.32 -0.47 4.89
N ARG A 55 6.05 -0.06 5.92
CA ARG A 55 7.51 0.21 5.88
C ARG A 55 7.85 1.26 4.80
N SER A 56 9.13 1.39 4.46
CA SER A 56 9.62 2.32 3.44
C SER A 56 8.85 2.18 2.12
N PRO A 57 8.24 3.25 1.60
CA PRO A 57 7.56 3.24 0.30
C PRO A 57 8.47 2.76 -0.84
N LEU A 58 9.73 3.21 -0.86
CA LEU A 58 10.68 2.81 -1.90
C LEU A 58 10.98 1.31 -1.85
N SER A 59 11.17 0.76 -0.65
CA SER A 59 11.41 -0.67 -0.47
C SER A 59 10.18 -1.49 -0.87
N TRP A 60 8.97 -1.05 -0.49
CA TRP A 60 7.72 -1.71 -0.85
C TRP A 60 7.53 -1.73 -2.38
N ILE A 61 7.67 -0.57 -3.02
CA ILE A 61 7.55 -0.43 -4.48
C ILE A 61 8.59 -1.28 -5.21
N GLY A 62 9.84 -1.25 -4.74
CA GLY A 62 10.93 -2.04 -5.30
C GLY A 62 10.66 -3.54 -5.20
N ALA A 63 10.34 -4.03 -4.01
CA ALA A 63 10.00 -5.44 -3.78
C ALA A 63 8.80 -5.86 -4.63
N HIS A 64 7.75 -5.04 -4.71
CA HIS A 64 6.57 -5.33 -5.52
C HIS A 64 6.88 -5.46 -7.01
N ARG A 65 7.75 -4.60 -7.54
CA ARG A 65 8.21 -4.68 -8.94
C ARG A 65 9.10 -5.91 -9.19
N ILE A 66 9.93 -6.30 -8.22
CA ILE A 66 10.75 -7.52 -8.29
C ILE A 66 9.84 -8.75 -8.29
N HIS A 67 8.87 -8.81 -7.37
CA HIS A 67 7.84 -9.85 -7.31
C HIS A 67 7.13 -10.02 -8.65
N HIS A 68 6.57 -8.94 -9.23
CA HIS A 68 5.91 -9.02 -10.53
C HIS A 68 6.82 -9.46 -11.69
N ARG A 69 8.13 -9.16 -11.62
CA ARG A 69 9.08 -9.54 -12.66
C ARG A 69 9.52 -11.01 -12.54
N TYR A 70 9.59 -11.54 -11.33
CA TYR A 70 10.17 -12.84 -11.03
C TYR A 70 9.21 -13.77 -10.30
N SER A 71 7.90 -13.50 -10.39
CA SER A 71 6.86 -14.27 -9.72
C SER A 71 7.01 -15.76 -10.03
N ASP A 72 6.75 -16.59 -9.03
CA ASP A 72 6.89 -18.06 -9.10
C ASP A 72 8.32 -18.54 -9.41
N THR A 73 9.33 -17.75 -9.04
CA THR A 73 10.75 -18.13 -9.09
C THR A 73 11.45 -17.82 -7.77
N GLU A 74 12.60 -18.45 -7.55
CA GLU A 74 13.51 -18.20 -6.41
C GLU A 74 13.97 -16.73 -6.26
N LYS A 75 13.81 -15.90 -7.30
CA LYS A 75 14.18 -14.47 -7.27
C LYS A 75 13.06 -13.58 -6.75
N ASP A 76 11.88 -14.12 -6.52
CA ASP A 76 10.76 -13.40 -5.90
C ASP A 76 11.05 -13.15 -4.41
N PRO A 77 11.01 -11.90 -3.91
CA PRO A 77 11.16 -11.62 -2.47
C PRO A 77 10.05 -12.25 -1.61
N HIS A 78 8.98 -12.77 -2.23
CA HIS A 78 7.91 -13.52 -1.57
C HIS A 78 8.02 -15.03 -1.75
N SER A 79 9.09 -15.52 -2.39
CA SER A 79 9.35 -16.96 -2.46
C SER A 79 9.46 -17.54 -1.04
N PRO A 80 8.86 -18.71 -0.76
CA PRO A 80 8.96 -19.37 0.55
C PRO A 80 10.33 -20.00 0.81
N THR A 81 11.27 -19.85 -0.13
CA THR A 81 12.59 -20.49 -0.19
C THR A 81 13.72 -19.61 0.33
#